data_AF-A0A534XL42-F1
#
_entry.id   AF-A0A534XL42-F1
#
_cell.length_a   1.000
_cell.length_b   1.000
_cell.length_c   1.000
_cell.angle_alpha   90.00
_cell.angle_beta   90.00
_cell.angle_gamma   90.00
#
_symmetry.space_group_name_H-M   'P 1'
#
loop_
_entity.id
_entity.type
_entity.pdbx_description
1 polymer ?
#
loop_
_entity_poly.entity_id
_entity_poly.type
_entity_poly.pdbx_seq_one_letter_code
_entity_poly.pdbx_strand_id
1 'polypeptide(L)'
;MAVPSTLAPPPSWPSAGGRRVVFLLDASSPLERRLLERWIERARPEGMGPGAYDVVAIPPSRRRRRAGRVDPRLEAALAGGDDPLLAPLRVAWLPAEQDGVRPARLAQLLTLGDPRDPGRLRQGRVLRRHPHRCRIVAGEPAPASELRERWRRAGGADVAHTAGLPDFVARQAALALERAERRLRGARYKVPRFVEEEIVARPVFRGGIARLARTLGRDEAGVARDARRYLREIAAHHSPHAIDLAANLIRFMYTQGYGEALHYDRAQLEALAALGQRHPLVFLPTHK
;
A
#
# COMPACT_ATOMS: atom_id res chain seq x y z
N MET A 1 -34.19 -4.29 -4.67
CA MET A 1 -32.97 -3.95 -3.90
C MET A 1 -31.92 -5.00 -4.18
N ALA A 2 -31.00 -4.74 -5.11
CA ALA A 2 -29.91 -5.67 -5.41
C ALA A 2 -28.70 -5.30 -4.54
N VAL A 3 -28.31 -6.19 -3.64
CA VAL A 3 -27.04 -6.11 -2.93
C VAL A 3 -25.94 -6.27 -3.99
N PRO A 4 -24.97 -5.35 -4.14
CA PRO A 4 -23.85 -5.59 -5.04
C PRO A 4 -22.96 -6.68 -4.42
N SER A 5 -23.18 -7.91 -4.88
CA SER A 5 -22.39 -9.09 -4.58
C SER A 5 -21.03 -9.02 -5.26
N THR A 6 -20.11 -8.21 -4.75
CA THR A 6 -18.67 -8.37 -5.05
C THR A 6 -17.84 -7.98 -3.82
N LEU A 7 -18.14 -8.60 -2.68
CA LEU A 7 -17.18 -8.64 -1.58
C LEU A 7 -16.16 -9.70 -1.95
N ALA A 8 -14.93 -9.28 -2.26
CA ALA A 8 -13.81 -10.22 -2.44
C ALA A 8 -13.81 -11.21 -1.27
N PRO A 9 -13.69 -12.54 -1.54
CA PRO A 9 -13.69 -13.54 -0.50
C PRO A 9 -12.58 -13.21 0.52
N PRO A 10 -12.77 -13.59 1.80
CA PRO A 10 -11.71 -13.43 2.79
C PRO A 10 -10.43 -14.09 2.27
N PRO A 11 -9.24 -13.54 2.57
CA PRO A 11 -8.01 -14.16 2.15
C PRO A 11 -7.95 -15.60 2.67
N SER A 12 -7.46 -16.51 1.84
CA SER A 12 -7.16 -17.89 2.22
C SER A 12 -5.72 -17.99 2.72
N TRP A 13 -5.41 -19.09 3.41
CA TRP A 13 -4.03 -19.43 3.73
C TRP A 13 -3.19 -19.58 2.44
N PRO A 14 -1.94 -19.09 2.39
CA PRO A 14 -1.10 -19.24 1.22
C PRO A 14 -0.76 -20.71 0.97
N SER A 15 -0.94 -21.17 -0.26
CA SER A 15 -0.53 -22.51 -0.70
C SER A 15 0.99 -22.59 -0.79
N ALA A 16 1.61 -23.13 0.26
CA ALA A 16 3.06 -23.09 0.42
C ALA A 16 3.85 -24.11 -0.42
N GLY A 17 3.18 -25.12 -0.98
CA GLY A 17 3.82 -26.15 -1.81
C GLY A 17 4.99 -26.85 -1.11
N GLY A 18 4.86 -27.10 0.20
CA GLY A 18 5.92 -27.70 1.04
C GLY A 18 6.95 -26.72 1.62
N ARG A 19 6.92 -25.44 1.23
CA ARG A 19 7.81 -24.41 1.81
C ARG A 19 7.33 -23.99 3.20
N ARG A 20 8.26 -23.55 4.04
CA ARG A 20 7.94 -22.78 5.24
C ARG A 20 7.33 -21.43 4.84
N VAL A 21 6.28 -21.01 5.54
CA VAL A 21 5.62 -19.73 5.29
C VAL A 21 6.14 -18.67 6.25
N VAL A 22 6.53 -17.51 5.74
CA VAL A 22 6.91 -16.37 6.58
C VAL A 22 5.91 -15.24 6.32
N PHE A 23 5.05 -14.97 7.30
CA PHE A 23 4.07 -13.88 7.20
C PHE A 23 4.73 -12.54 7.50
N LEU A 24 4.61 -11.60 6.55
CA LEU A 24 5.14 -10.24 6.66
C LEU A 24 4.01 -9.29 7.07
N LEU A 25 3.98 -8.87 8.32
CA LEU A 25 2.89 -8.05 8.87
C LEU A 25 3.16 -6.55 8.70
N ASP A 26 2.38 -5.89 7.85
CA ASP A 26 2.30 -4.43 7.76
C ASP A 26 1.22 -3.93 8.74
N ALA A 27 1.62 -3.73 10.00
CA ALA A 27 0.71 -3.26 11.05
C ALA A 27 1.13 -1.87 11.55
N SER A 28 0.21 -0.90 11.49
CA SER A 28 0.42 0.46 11.99
C SER A 28 0.02 0.61 13.47
N SER A 29 -0.57 -0.43 14.08
CA SER A 29 -0.92 -0.45 15.50
C SER A 29 -0.83 -1.85 16.13
N PRO A 30 -0.73 -1.95 17.47
CA PRO A 30 -0.81 -3.24 18.18
C PRO A 30 -2.15 -3.97 17.96
N LEU A 31 -3.24 -3.24 17.74
CA LEU A 31 -4.54 -3.83 17.45
C LEU A 31 -4.55 -4.50 16.09
N GLU A 32 -4.02 -3.84 15.06
CA GLU A 32 -3.88 -4.45 13.72
C GLU A 32 -3.02 -5.70 13.78
N ARG A 33 -1.87 -5.64 14.48
CA ARG A 33 -1.01 -6.80 14.68
C ARG A 33 -1.76 -7.99 15.29
N ARG A 34 -2.49 -7.76 16.39
CA ARG A 34 -3.32 -8.80 17.04
C ARG A 34 -4.40 -9.37 16.13
N LEU A 35 -5.01 -8.55 15.28
CA LEU A 35 -6.03 -9.01 14.33
C LEU A 35 -5.42 -9.92 13.25
N LEU A 36 -4.23 -9.60 12.76
CA LEU A 36 -3.50 -10.41 11.80
C LEU A 36 -3.06 -11.74 12.43
N GLU A 37 -2.44 -11.70 13.60
CA GLU A 37 -2.03 -12.92 14.33
C GLU A 37 -3.22 -13.84 14.61
N ARG A 38 -4.36 -13.31 15.06
CA ARG A 38 -5.59 -14.11 15.26
C ARG A 38 -6.18 -14.66 13.98
N TRP A 39 -5.98 -14.00 12.85
CA TRP A 39 -6.41 -14.55 11.57
C TRP A 39 -5.50 -15.68 11.13
N ILE A 40 -4.18 -15.53 11.31
CA ILE A 40 -3.22 -16.60 11.05
C ILE A 40 -3.62 -17.84 11.85
N GLU A 41 -3.81 -17.72 13.16
CA GLU A 41 -4.19 -18.88 13.98
C GLU A 41 -5.51 -19.54 13.56
N ARG A 42 -6.52 -18.74 13.17
CA ARG A 42 -7.83 -19.28 12.77
C ARG A 42 -7.87 -19.87 11.36
N ALA A 43 -7.05 -19.34 10.45
CA ALA A 43 -7.02 -19.76 9.05
C ALA A 43 -5.98 -20.89 8.81
N ARG A 44 -5.24 -21.28 9.85
CA ARG A 44 -4.24 -22.34 9.80
C ARG A 44 -4.89 -23.68 9.41
N PRO A 45 -4.38 -24.37 8.37
CA PRO A 45 -4.85 -25.70 8.01
C PRO A 45 -4.57 -26.73 9.11
N GLU A 46 -5.52 -27.65 9.32
CA GLU A 46 -5.33 -28.82 10.18
C GLU A 46 -4.20 -29.71 9.62
N GLY A 47 -3.21 -30.05 10.44
CA GLY A 47 -2.02 -30.83 10.03
C GLY A 47 -0.73 -30.03 9.85
N MET A 48 -0.78 -28.69 9.89
CA MET A 48 0.42 -27.86 9.90
C MET A 48 1.03 -27.82 11.31
N GLY A 49 2.22 -28.38 11.53
CA GLY A 49 2.87 -28.47 12.85
C GLY A 49 3.38 -27.13 13.43
N PRO A 50 3.71 -27.06 14.74
CA PRO A 50 4.37 -25.91 15.34
C PRO A 50 5.74 -25.69 14.66
N GLY A 51 5.96 -24.52 14.04
CA GLY A 51 7.20 -24.21 13.31
C GLY A 51 7.07 -24.19 11.78
N ALA A 52 5.92 -24.55 11.22
CA ALA A 52 5.67 -24.49 9.78
C ALA A 52 5.49 -23.06 9.23
N TYR A 53 5.25 -22.08 10.12
CA TYR A 53 5.22 -20.68 9.76
C TYR A 53 5.91 -19.79 10.81
N ASP A 54 6.38 -18.66 10.32
CA ASP A 54 6.91 -17.56 11.11
C ASP A 54 6.11 -16.28 10.87
N VAL A 55 6.20 -15.37 11.84
CA VAL A 55 5.57 -14.05 11.75
C VAL A 55 6.62 -12.98 11.99
N VAL A 56 6.79 -12.10 11.00
CA VAL A 56 7.79 -11.02 11.01
C VAL A 56 7.09 -9.69 10.75
N ALA A 57 7.39 -8.67 11.57
CA ALA A 57 6.85 -7.33 11.34
C ALA A 57 7.67 -6.60 10.28
N ILE A 58 6.99 -5.93 9.35
CA ILE A 58 7.63 -5.01 8.40
C ILE A 58 7.29 -3.55 8.74
N PRO A 59 8.14 -2.58 8.38
CA PRO A 59 7.86 -1.17 8.63
C PRO A 59 6.50 -0.75 8.07
N PRO A 60 5.67 -0.04 8.85
CA PRO A 60 4.31 0.28 8.43
C PRO A 60 4.31 1.21 7.23
N SER A 61 3.71 0.77 6.14
CA SER A 61 3.78 1.51 4.87
C SER A 61 2.91 2.78 4.90
N ARG A 62 1.81 2.78 5.67
CA ARG A 62 0.81 3.87 5.73
C ARG A 62 1.27 5.07 6.54
N ARG A 63 2.01 4.84 7.62
CA ARG A 63 2.45 5.90 8.56
C ARG A 63 3.96 6.14 8.45
N ARG A 64 4.35 6.93 7.45
CA ARG A 64 5.76 7.32 7.20
C ARG A 64 6.43 8.12 8.33
N ARG A 65 5.71 8.54 9.38
CA ARG A 65 6.24 9.43 10.43
C ARG A 65 7.42 8.83 11.21
N ARG A 66 7.65 7.52 11.16
CA ARG A 66 8.93 6.88 11.52
C ARG A 66 9.11 5.67 10.60
N ALA A 67 10.01 5.76 9.62
CA ALA A 67 10.50 4.57 8.94
C ALA A 67 11.20 3.71 10.00
N GLY A 68 10.47 2.74 10.56
CA GLY A 68 11.06 1.79 11.49
C GLY A 68 12.16 1.02 10.77
N ARG A 69 13.21 0.64 11.49
CA ARG A 69 14.17 -0.33 10.97
C ARG A 69 13.43 -1.64 10.69
N VAL A 70 13.83 -2.32 9.63
CA VAL A 70 13.34 -3.66 9.33
C VAL A 70 13.68 -4.58 10.52
N ASP A 71 12.73 -5.46 10.87
CA ASP A 71 12.91 -6.43 11.95
C ASP A 71 14.10 -7.36 11.62
N PRO A 72 15.10 -7.51 12.52
CA PRO A 72 16.23 -8.42 12.31
C PRO A 72 15.82 -9.86 12.00
N ARG A 73 14.63 -10.29 12.42
CA ARG A 73 14.07 -11.60 12.08
C ARG A 73 13.84 -11.77 10.58
N LEU A 74 13.57 -10.68 9.85
CA LEU A 74 13.45 -10.75 8.39
C LEU A 74 14.79 -11.08 7.76
N GLU A 75 15.87 -10.47 8.24
CA GLU A 75 17.21 -10.76 7.76
C GLU A 75 17.61 -12.20 8.05
N ALA A 76 17.35 -12.69 9.27
CA ALA A 76 17.57 -14.09 9.63
C ALA A 76 16.77 -15.07 8.75
N ALA A 77 15.49 -14.78 8.48
CA ALA A 77 14.65 -15.61 7.62
C ALA A 77 15.13 -15.60 6.15
N LEU A 78 15.70 -14.49 5.67
CA LEU A 78 16.20 -14.38 4.30
C LEU A 78 17.58 -15.01 4.10
N ALA A 79 18.39 -15.02 5.17
CA ALA A 79 19.70 -15.68 5.22
C ALA A 79 19.58 -17.21 5.28
N GLY A 80 18.43 -17.73 5.71
CA GLY A 80 18.11 -19.16 5.65
C GLY A 80 18.17 -19.72 4.22
N GLY A 81 18.72 -20.93 4.09
CA GLY A 81 18.77 -21.69 2.84
C GLY A 81 17.45 -22.38 2.45
N ASP A 82 16.41 -22.23 3.27
CA ASP A 82 15.11 -22.93 3.21
C ASP A 82 14.08 -22.31 2.24
N ASP A 83 14.50 -21.29 1.47
CA ASP A 83 13.68 -20.56 0.49
C ASP A 83 12.21 -20.33 0.91
N PRO A 84 11.96 -19.58 2.01
CA PRO A 84 10.63 -19.44 2.58
C PRO A 84 9.68 -18.70 1.62
N LEU A 85 8.40 -19.07 1.67
CA LEU A 85 7.34 -18.34 0.99
C LEU A 85 6.94 -17.12 1.83
N LEU A 86 7.26 -15.93 1.33
CA LEU A 86 6.98 -14.67 2.01
C LEU A 86 5.56 -14.21 1.69
N ALA A 87 4.70 -14.14 2.71
CA ALA A 87 3.27 -13.85 2.57
C ALA A 87 2.90 -12.52 3.26
N PRO A 88 2.74 -11.41 2.52
CA PRO A 88 2.39 -10.11 3.10
C PRO A 88 0.95 -10.06 3.61
N LEU A 89 0.75 -9.51 4.81
CA LEU A 89 -0.56 -9.31 5.41
C LEU A 89 -0.74 -7.89 5.96
N ARG A 90 -1.94 -7.34 5.81
CA ARG A 90 -2.32 -6.03 6.34
C ARG A 90 -3.80 -5.98 6.73
N VAL A 91 -4.13 -5.08 7.66
CA VAL A 91 -5.53 -4.66 7.89
C VAL A 91 -5.91 -3.49 6.97
N ALA A 92 -7.04 -3.61 6.30
CA ALA A 92 -7.70 -2.53 5.58
C ALA A 92 -8.95 -2.08 6.33
N TRP A 93 -8.96 -0.80 6.69
CA TRP A 93 -10.14 -0.12 7.24
C TRP A 93 -10.95 0.45 6.08
N LEU A 94 -12.15 -0.08 5.85
CA LEU A 94 -13.05 0.41 4.81
C LEU A 94 -13.79 1.66 5.30
N PRO A 95 -14.08 2.63 4.42
CA PRO A 95 -15.03 3.69 4.74
C PRO A 95 -16.40 3.09 5.08
N ALA A 96 -17.25 3.86 5.78
CA ALA A 96 -18.64 3.43 5.95
C ALA A 96 -19.30 3.33 4.57
N GLU A 97 -20.17 2.33 4.35
CA GLU A 97 -21.13 2.37 3.25
C GLU A 97 -21.98 3.62 3.47
N GLN A 98 -22.00 4.53 2.49
CA GLN A 98 -22.64 5.84 2.64
C GLN A 98 -23.92 5.88 1.82
N ASP A 99 -25.04 5.76 2.53
CA ASP A 99 -26.35 6.13 2.04
C ASP A 99 -26.42 7.66 1.89
N GLY A 100 -26.20 8.14 0.66
CA GLY A 100 -26.89 9.30 0.07
C GLY A 100 -26.75 10.74 0.63
N VAL A 101 -26.29 11.04 1.84
CA VAL A 101 -26.54 12.39 2.43
C VAL A 101 -25.38 13.40 2.30
N ARG A 102 -25.73 14.63 1.89
CA ARG A 102 -24.93 15.62 1.13
C ARG A 102 -24.08 16.66 1.92
N PRO A 103 -24.31 17.03 3.19
CA PRO A 103 -23.41 17.94 3.95
C PRO A 103 -22.54 17.25 5.02
N ALA A 104 -22.99 16.10 5.54
CA ALA A 104 -22.27 15.38 6.59
C ALA A 104 -20.89 14.87 6.13
N ARG A 105 -20.66 14.73 4.81
CA ARG A 105 -19.41 14.23 4.22
C ARG A 105 -18.20 15.13 4.50
N LEU A 106 -18.36 16.45 4.34
CA LEU A 106 -17.25 17.39 4.42
C LEU A 106 -16.86 17.63 5.90
N ALA A 107 -17.86 17.85 6.75
CA ALA A 107 -17.67 17.94 8.19
C ALA A 107 -17.06 16.66 8.80
N GLN A 108 -17.52 15.47 8.39
CA GLN A 108 -16.96 14.19 8.87
C GLN A 108 -15.53 13.95 8.38
N LEU A 109 -15.19 14.27 7.13
CA LEU A 109 -13.82 14.14 6.62
C LEU A 109 -12.85 15.06 7.37
N LEU A 110 -13.28 16.29 7.69
CA LEU A 110 -12.49 17.26 8.44
C LEU A 110 -12.34 16.90 9.93
N THR A 111 -13.44 16.54 10.61
CA THR A 111 -13.40 16.27 12.07
C THR A 111 -12.88 14.89 12.44
N LEU A 112 -13.07 13.88 11.58
CA LEU A 112 -12.72 12.51 11.92
C LEU A 112 -11.33 12.10 11.39
N GLY A 113 -10.77 12.79 10.39
CA GLY A 113 -9.50 12.41 9.74
C GLY A 113 -9.66 11.18 8.82
N ASP A 114 -8.54 10.65 8.30
CA ASP A 114 -8.57 9.60 7.26
C ASP A 114 -9.31 8.32 7.74
N PRO A 115 -10.47 7.96 7.17
CA PRO A 115 -11.18 6.73 7.52
C PRO A 115 -10.43 5.46 7.10
N ARG A 116 -9.41 5.58 6.24
CA ARG A 116 -8.60 4.46 5.71
C ARG A 116 -7.37 4.17 6.56
N ASP A 117 -6.98 5.09 7.44
CA ASP A 117 -5.94 4.92 8.46
C ASP A 117 -6.39 5.55 9.80
N PRO A 118 -7.42 4.99 10.46
CA PRO A 118 -7.94 5.55 11.71
C PRO A 118 -6.90 5.48 12.84
N GLY A 119 -6.88 6.49 13.70
CA GLY A 119 -6.08 6.50 14.93
C GLY A 119 -6.43 5.34 15.88
N ARG A 120 -5.53 5.00 16.82
CA ARG A 120 -5.64 3.81 17.70
C ARG A 120 -7.00 3.69 18.41
N LEU A 121 -7.48 4.79 18.99
CA LEU A 121 -8.78 4.83 19.69
C LEU A 121 -9.95 4.59 18.73
N ARG A 122 -9.88 5.15 17.51
CA ARG A 122 -10.91 4.98 16.48
C ARG A 122 -10.92 3.56 15.93
N GLN A 123 -9.78 2.92 15.78
CA GLN A 123 -9.70 1.50 15.36
C GLN A 123 -10.52 0.60 16.29
N GLY A 124 -10.38 0.78 17.62
CA GLY A 124 -11.16 0.04 18.60
C GLY A 124 -12.68 0.31 18.50
N ARG A 125 -13.07 1.58 18.34
CA ARG A 125 -14.49 1.95 18.17
C ARG A 125 -15.09 1.39 16.87
N VAL A 126 -14.36 1.47 15.75
CA VAL A 126 -14.81 0.94 14.46
C VAL A 126 -14.93 -0.57 14.51
N LEU A 127 -13.96 -1.27 15.10
CA LEU A 127 -14.01 -2.72 15.25
C LEU A 127 -15.23 -3.18 16.07
N ARG A 128 -15.56 -2.46 17.15
CA ARG A 128 -16.73 -2.78 18.00
C ARG A 128 -18.07 -2.48 17.33
N ARG A 129 -18.19 -1.34 16.65
CA ARG A 129 -19.48 -0.89 16.07
C ARG A 129 -19.73 -1.37 14.64
N HIS A 130 -18.68 -1.52 13.86
CA HIS A 130 -18.74 -1.86 12.43
C HIS A 130 -17.63 -2.84 12.05
N PRO A 131 -17.66 -4.09 12.58
CA PRO A 131 -16.61 -5.08 12.33
C PRO A 131 -16.44 -5.40 10.84
N HIS A 132 -17.51 -5.31 10.03
CA HIS A 132 -17.48 -5.52 8.58
C HIS A 132 -16.54 -4.57 7.82
N ARG A 133 -16.22 -3.41 8.41
CA ARG A 133 -15.28 -2.42 7.85
C ARG A 133 -13.82 -2.78 8.12
N CYS A 134 -13.55 -3.75 8.98
CA CYS A 134 -12.22 -4.26 9.23
C CYS A 134 -12.01 -5.50 8.36
N ARG A 135 -11.18 -5.39 7.33
CA ARG A 135 -10.87 -6.50 6.42
C ARG A 135 -9.39 -6.81 6.46
N ILE A 136 -9.05 -8.08 6.33
CA ILE A 136 -7.67 -8.52 6.19
C ILE A 136 -7.36 -8.62 4.70
N VAL A 137 -6.20 -8.12 4.33
CA VAL A 137 -5.69 -8.10 2.96
C VAL A 137 -4.44 -8.94 2.92
N ALA A 138 -4.45 -9.96 2.08
CA ALA A 138 -3.27 -10.73 1.73
C ALA A 138 -2.68 -10.20 0.41
N GLY A 139 -1.41 -9.83 0.45
CA GLY A 139 -0.63 -9.56 -0.75
C GLY A 139 -0.34 -10.85 -1.49
N GLU A 140 0.02 -10.73 -2.76
CA GLU A 140 0.53 -11.87 -3.53
C GLU A 140 1.83 -12.38 -2.87
N PRO A 141 1.89 -13.66 -2.47
CA PRO A 141 3.08 -14.22 -1.84
C PRO A 141 4.17 -14.48 -2.88
N ALA A 142 5.43 -14.43 -2.46
CA ALA A 142 6.57 -14.73 -3.32
C ALA A 142 7.66 -15.47 -2.54
N PRO A 143 8.35 -16.46 -3.15
CA PRO A 143 9.48 -17.12 -2.54
C PRO A 143 10.67 -16.16 -2.38
N ALA A 144 11.48 -16.38 -1.35
CA ALA A 144 12.64 -15.54 -1.06
C ALA A 144 13.64 -15.51 -2.22
N SER A 145 13.84 -16.63 -2.92
CA SER A 145 14.69 -16.80 -4.10
C SER A 145 14.32 -15.85 -5.23
N GLU A 146 13.03 -15.75 -5.54
CA GLU A 146 12.53 -14.83 -6.55
C GLU A 146 12.77 -13.37 -6.15
N LEU A 147 12.54 -13.01 -4.88
CA LEU A 147 12.82 -11.65 -4.41
C LEU A 147 14.31 -11.33 -4.42
N ARG A 148 15.19 -12.29 -4.10
CA ARG A 148 16.65 -12.16 -4.22
C ARG A 148 17.07 -11.93 -5.67
N GLU A 149 16.49 -12.67 -6.61
CA GLU A 149 16.77 -12.50 -8.04
C GLU A 149 16.32 -11.13 -8.55
N ARG A 150 15.11 -10.71 -8.21
CA ARG A 150 14.59 -9.36 -8.51
C ARG A 150 15.46 -8.26 -7.90
N TRP A 151 15.92 -8.44 -6.66
CA TRP A 151 16.82 -7.50 -5.99
C TRP A 151 18.18 -7.41 -6.70
N ARG A 152 18.80 -8.54 -7.07
CA ARG A 152 20.05 -8.56 -7.85
C ARG A 152 19.90 -7.87 -9.21
N ARG A 153 18.80 -8.14 -9.92
CA ARG A 153 18.46 -7.47 -11.19
C ARG A 153 18.27 -5.96 -11.02
N ALA A 154 17.68 -5.52 -9.91
CA ALA A 154 17.45 -4.10 -9.61
C ALA A 154 18.70 -3.36 -9.09
N GLY A 155 19.59 -4.06 -8.39
CA GLY A 155 20.75 -3.50 -7.71
C GLY A 155 21.98 -3.26 -8.59
N GLY A 156 22.12 -3.98 -9.71
CA GLY A 156 23.38 -3.95 -10.49
C GLY A 156 24.58 -4.47 -9.69
N ALA A 157 25.78 -4.45 -10.27
CA ALA A 157 26.99 -5.08 -9.72
C ALA A 157 27.55 -4.44 -8.42
N ASP A 158 26.92 -3.40 -7.88
CA ASP A 158 27.47 -2.59 -6.79
C ASP A 158 26.59 -2.67 -5.53
N VAL A 159 26.75 -3.80 -4.83
CA VAL A 159 25.96 -4.24 -3.67
C VAL A 159 26.23 -3.40 -2.41
N ALA A 160 27.34 -2.64 -2.38
CA ALA A 160 27.83 -1.97 -1.17
C ALA A 160 26.92 -0.84 -0.65
N HIS A 161 26.03 -0.27 -1.48
CA HIS A 161 25.18 0.86 -1.08
C HIS A 161 23.69 0.66 -1.36
N THR A 162 23.26 -0.47 -1.95
CA THR A 162 21.83 -0.79 -2.13
C THR A 162 21.15 -0.98 -0.78
N ALA A 163 19.93 -0.45 -0.60
CA ALA A 163 19.11 -0.82 0.55
C ALA A 163 19.10 -2.36 0.66
N GLY A 164 19.34 -2.88 1.86
CA GLY A 164 19.56 -4.30 2.06
C GLY A 164 18.40 -5.13 1.50
N LEU A 165 18.67 -6.40 1.19
CA LEU A 165 17.63 -7.33 0.76
C LEU A 165 16.37 -7.27 1.68
N PRO A 166 16.47 -7.18 3.03
CA PRO A 166 15.30 -7.03 3.89
C PRO A 166 14.46 -5.76 3.60
N ASP A 167 15.10 -4.62 3.35
CA ASP A 167 14.41 -3.38 2.99
C ASP A 167 13.71 -3.50 1.63
N PHE A 168 14.35 -4.17 0.67
CA PHE A 168 13.73 -4.46 -0.63
C PHE A 168 12.50 -5.36 -0.49
N VAL A 169 12.61 -6.42 0.30
CA VAL A 169 11.50 -7.35 0.59
C VAL A 169 10.35 -6.61 1.28
N ALA A 170 10.63 -5.77 2.28
CA ALA A 170 9.60 -4.95 2.94
C ALA A 170 8.88 -4.01 1.95
N ARG A 171 9.62 -3.38 1.01
CA ARG A 171 9.02 -2.55 -0.04
C ARG A 171 8.14 -3.36 -1.00
N GLN A 172 8.62 -4.52 -1.46
CA GLN A 172 7.84 -5.40 -2.35
C GLN A 172 6.57 -5.91 -1.66
N ALA A 173 6.66 -6.29 -0.38
CA ALA A 173 5.51 -6.68 0.43
C ALA A 173 4.48 -5.54 0.53
N ALA A 174 4.94 -4.31 0.81
CA ALA A 174 4.07 -3.14 0.84
C ALA A 174 3.39 -2.87 -0.51
N LEU A 175 4.10 -3.02 -1.64
CA LEU A 175 3.53 -2.86 -2.99
C LEU A 175 2.51 -3.96 -3.32
N ALA A 176 2.78 -5.22 -2.94
CA ALA A 176 1.85 -6.34 -3.12
C ALA A 176 0.55 -6.11 -2.33
N LEU A 177 0.66 -5.64 -1.09
CA LEU A 177 -0.48 -5.26 -0.25
C LEU A 177 -1.30 -4.11 -0.84
N GLU A 178 -0.65 -3.10 -1.43
CA GLU A 178 -1.37 -2.01 -2.11
C GLU A 178 -2.15 -2.51 -3.33
N ARG A 179 -1.59 -3.42 -4.13
CA ARG A 179 -2.30 -4.04 -5.27
C ARG A 179 -3.51 -4.85 -4.78
N ALA A 180 -3.34 -5.64 -3.71
CA ALA A 180 -4.41 -6.43 -3.14
C ALA A 180 -5.52 -5.55 -2.53
N GLU A 181 -5.16 -4.49 -1.82
CA GLU A 181 -6.09 -3.55 -1.23
C GLU A 181 -6.86 -2.74 -2.27
N ARG A 182 -6.24 -2.42 -3.41
CA ARG A 182 -6.93 -1.79 -4.56
C ARG A 182 -8.05 -2.67 -5.10
N ARG A 183 -7.87 -4.00 -5.15
CA ARG A 183 -8.93 -4.93 -5.55
C ARG A 183 -10.12 -4.91 -4.59
N LEU A 184 -9.86 -4.72 -3.29
CA LEU A 184 -10.91 -4.63 -2.26
C LEU A 184 -11.68 -3.30 -2.30
N ARG A 185 -11.00 -2.18 -2.55
CA ARG A 185 -11.56 -0.82 -2.45
C ARG A 185 -12.12 -0.25 -3.75
N GLY A 186 -11.89 -0.93 -4.87
CA GLY A 186 -12.18 -0.40 -6.21
C GLY A 186 -11.08 0.54 -6.72
N ALA A 187 -10.91 0.60 -8.04
CA ALA A 187 -9.81 1.26 -8.74
C ALA A 187 -9.82 2.81 -8.71
N ARG A 188 -10.39 3.44 -7.66
CA ARG A 188 -10.58 4.90 -7.60
C ARG A 188 -9.27 5.71 -7.58
N TYR A 189 -8.16 5.15 -7.12
CA TYR A 189 -6.90 5.90 -6.99
C TYR A 189 -5.65 5.07 -7.36
N LYS A 190 -4.88 5.56 -8.34
CA LYS A 190 -3.51 5.09 -8.63
C LYS A 190 -2.51 6.07 -8.06
N VAL A 191 -2.27 6.01 -6.75
CA VAL A 191 -1.21 6.80 -6.12
C VAL A 191 0.10 6.01 -6.22
N PRO A 192 1.13 6.49 -6.93
CA PRO A 192 2.43 5.86 -6.92
C PRO A 192 2.96 5.88 -5.48
N ARG A 193 3.60 4.81 -5.01
CA ARG A 193 4.25 4.76 -3.68
C ARG A 193 5.70 4.35 -3.88
N PHE A 194 6.54 4.83 -2.97
CA PHE A 194 7.97 4.48 -2.93
C PHE A 194 8.79 5.00 -4.11
N VAL A 195 8.31 6.02 -4.83
CA VAL A 195 9.00 6.60 -6.00
C VAL A 195 10.38 7.15 -5.61
N GLU A 196 10.45 7.87 -4.50
CA GLU A 196 11.73 8.39 -3.99
C GLU A 196 12.70 7.23 -3.69
N GLU A 197 12.24 6.26 -2.91
CA GLU A 197 13.05 5.13 -2.46
C GLU A 197 13.52 4.25 -3.63
N GLU A 198 12.69 4.06 -4.66
CA GLU A 198 13.07 3.34 -5.88
C GLU A 198 14.09 4.10 -6.71
N ILE A 199 13.91 5.41 -6.92
CA ILE A 199 14.84 6.23 -7.71
C ILE A 199 16.20 6.29 -7.03
N VAL A 200 16.24 6.55 -5.72
CA VAL A 200 17.48 6.63 -4.93
C VAL A 200 18.22 5.29 -4.86
N ALA A 201 17.49 4.17 -4.97
CA ALA A 201 18.10 2.84 -5.01
C ALA A 201 18.76 2.50 -6.35
N ARG A 202 18.45 3.21 -7.45
CA ARG A 202 18.97 2.89 -8.78
C ARG A 202 20.48 3.23 -8.91
N PRO A 203 21.30 2.33 -9.49
CA PRO A 203 22.72 2.60 -9.76
C PRO A 203 22.95 3.86 -10.59
N VAL A 204 22.13 4.07 -11.63
CA VAL A 204 22.24 5.25 -12.51
C VAL A 204 22.04 6.56 -11.75
N PHE A 205 21.09 6.61 -10.81
CA PHE A 205 20.85 7.80 -10.00
C PHE A 205 22.07 8.11 -9.12
N ARG A 206 22.63 7.08 -8.48
CA ARG A 206 23.82 7.21 -7.61
C ARG A 206 25.06 7.62 -8.40
N GLY A 207 25.32 6.98 -9.54
CA GLY A 207 26.40 7.41 -10.44
C GLY A 207 26.22 8.85 -10.93
N GLY A 208 24.96 9.28 -11.09
CA GLY A 208 24.61 10.69 -11.32
C GLY A 208 24.98 11.61 -10.16
N ILE A 209 24.68 11.23 -8.92
CA ILE A 209 25.05 11.98 -7.71
C ILE A 209 26.57 12.07 -7.56
N ALA A 210 27.30 10.96 -7.68
CA ALA A 210 28.75 10.94 -7.59
C ALA A 210 29.42 11.80 -8.68
N ARG A 211 28.88 11.79 -9.91
CA ARG A 211 29.34 12.68 -10.98
C ARG A 211 29.04 14.15 -10.65
N LEU A 212 27.82 14.46 -10.20
CA LEU A 212 27.41 15.81 -9.86
C LEU A 212 28.21 16.39 -8.69
N ALA A 213 28.50 15.58 -7.66
CA ALA A 213 29.35 15.95 -6.54
C ALA A 213 30.76 16.35 -6.98
N ARG A 214 31.36 15.57 -7.89
CA ARG A 214 32.67 15.91 -8.49
C ARG A 214 32.61 17.21 -9.29
N THR A 215 31.59 17.42 -10.11
CA THR A 215 31.43 18.65 -10.89
C THR A 215 31.24 19.88 -10.01
N LEU A 216 30.52 19.75 -8.90
CA LEU A 216 30.24 20.84 -7.97
C LEU A 216 31.34 21.06 -6.92
N GLY A 217 32.34 20.17 -6.83
CA GLY A 217 33.34 20.20 -5.75
C GLY A 217 32.74 20.02 -4.36
N ARG A 218 31.61 19.31 -4.23
CA ARG A 218 30.87 19.11 -2.97
C ARG A 218 30.95 17.66 -2.50
N ASP A 219 30.63 17.44 -1.22
CA ASP A 219 30.51 16.10 -0.66
C ASP A 219 29.32 15.34 -1.26
N GLU A 220 29.52 14.06 -1.59
CA GLU A 220 28.48 13.23 -2.22
C GLU A 220 27.24 13.09 -1.32
N ALA A 221 27.43 12.99 0.00
CA ALA A 221 26.35 12.87 0.97
C ALA A 221 25.45 14.12 1.02
N GLY A 222 26.03 15.31 0.87
CA GLY A 222 25.35 16.59 0.79
C GLY A 222 24.52 16.71 -0.48
N VAL A 223 25.11 16.38 -1.63
CA VAL A 223 24.41 16.37 -2.92
C VAL A 223 23.27 15.35 -2.91
N ALA A 224 23.48 14.16 -2.33
CA ALA A 224 22.45 13.16 -2.16
C ALA A 224 21.28 13.66 -1.29
N ARG A 225 21.56 14.35 -0.18
CA ARG A 225 20.52 14.95 0.69
C ARG A 225 19.70 15.99 -0.05
N ASP A 226 20.34 16.89 -0.79
CA ASP A 226 19.67 17.93 -1.58
C ASP A 226 18.79 17.30 -2.68
N ALA A 227 19.33 16.34 -3.43
CA ALA A 227 18.59 15.62 -4.47
C ALA A 227 17.35 14.90 -3.89
N ARG A 228 17.46 14.28 -2.71
CA ARG A 228 16.32 13.66 -2.02
C ARG A 228 15.30 14.67 -1.52
N ARG A 229 15.71 15.88 -1.14
CA ARG A 229 14.78 16.97 -0.81
C ARG A 229 13.97 17.35 -2.05
N TYR A 230 14.64 17.66 -3.16
CA TYR A 230 13.95 18.01 -4.41
C TYR A 230 13.07 16.88 -4.94
N LEU A 231 13.52 15.63 -4.82
CA LEU A 231 12.70 14.49 -5.23
C LEU A 231 11.44 14.35 -4.38
N ARG A 232 11.49 14.67 -3.08
CA ARG A 232 10.29 14.70 -2.21
C ARG A 232 9.32 15.81 -2.59
N GLU A 233 9.84 16.96 -3.01
CA GLU A 233 9.04 18.10 -3.48
C GLU A 233 8.34 17.76 -4.81
N ILE A 234 9.08 17.18 -5.77
CA ILE A 234 8.54 16.78 -7.08
C ILE A 234 7.57 15.59 -6.94
N ALA A 235 7.93 14.61 -6.12
CA ALA A 235 7.08 13.46 -5.82
C ALA A 235 6.01 13.81 -4.77
N ALA A 236 5.30 14.93 -4.94
CA ALA A 236 4.16 15.26 -4.10
C ALA A 236 3.10 14.15 -4.22
N HIS A 237 2.93 13.35 -3.15
CA HIS A 237 1.93 12.30 -3.11
C HIS A 237 0.61 12.92 -2.61
N HIS A 238 -0.44 12.88 -3.43
CA HIS A 238 -1.78 13.22 -2.94
C HIS A 238 -2.32 12.07 -2.07
N SER A 239 -2.74 12.38 -0.84
CA SER A 239 -3.40 11.39 0.02
C SER A 239 -4.83 11.14 -0.50
N PRO A 240 -5.33 9.89 -0.51
CA PRO A 240 -6.72 9.61 -0.87
C PRO A 240 -7.74 10.43 -0.06
N HIS A 241 -7.42 10.73 1.20
CA HIS A 241 -8.23 11.62 2.04
C HIS A 241 -8.29 13.05 1.49
N ALA A 242 -7.17 13.63 1.07
CA ALA A 242 -7.15 14.96 0.47
C ALA A 242 -7.90 14.98 -0.87
N ILE A 243 -7.79 13.91 -1.67
CA ILE A 243 -8.55 13.79 -2.93
C ILE A 243 -10.05 13.70 -2.63
N ASP A 244 -10.47 12.90 -1.66
CA ASP A 244 -11.88 12.82 -1.24
C ASP A 244 -12.39 14.18 -0.71
N LEU A 245 -11.58 14.89 0.09
CA LEU A 245 -11.94 16.20 0.61
C LEU A 245 -12.10 17.22 -0.51
N ALA A 246 -11.12 17.32 -1.42
CA ALA A 246 -11.17 18.20 -2.56
C ALA A 246 -12.33 17.87 -3.50
N ALA A 247 -12.57 16.59 -3.79
CA ALA A 247 -13.68 16.17 -4.63
C ALA A 247 -15.04 16.52 -4.03
N ASN A 248 -15.20 16.38 -2.70
CA ASN A 248 -16.43 16.81 -2.02
C ASN A 248 -16.58 18.34 -1.99
N LEU A 249 -15.49 19.09 -1.80
CA LEU A 249 -15.49 20.55 -1.86
C LEU A 249 -15.85 21.05 -3.27
N ILE A 250 -15.20 20.53 -4.31
CA ILE A 250 -15.48 20.86 -5.71
C ILE A 250 -16.93 20.54 -6.04
N ARG A 251 -17.43 19.37 -5.62
CA ARG A 251 -18.84 19.01 -5.81
C ARG A 251 -19.76 20.01 -5.12
N PHE A 252 -19.49 20.36 -3.86
CA PHE A 252 -20.27 21.36 -3.15
C PHE A 252 -20.31 22.69 -3.91
N MET A 253 -19.15 23.21 -4.32
CA MET A 253 -19.04 24.46 -5.08
C MET A 253 -19.77 24.39 -6.42
N TYR A 254 -19.57 23.32 -7.20
CA TYR A 254 -20.21 23.14 -8.50
C TYR A 254 -21.73 23.09 -8.38
N THR A 255 -22.28 22.41 -7.36
CA THR A 255 -23.73 22.35 -7.13
C THR A 255 -24.36 23.69 -6.72
N GLN A 256 -23.55 24.72 -6.40
CA GLN A 256 -24.08 26.08 -6.19
C GLN A 256 -24.29 26.85 -7.51
N GLY A 257 -23.58 26.48 -8.58
CA GLY A 257 -23.64 27.19 -9.87
C GLY A 257 -24.19 26.38 -11.05
N TYR A 258 -24.30 25.06 -10.91
CA TYR A 258 -24.78 24.12 -11.92
C TYR A 258 -25.78 23.14 -11.30
N GLY A 259 -26.57 22.46 -12.14
CA GLY A 259 -27.58 21.49 -11.69
C GLY A 259 -27.02 20.41 -10.76
N GLU A 260 -27.80 20.01 -9.75
CA GLU A 260 -27.37 19.06 -8.71
C GLU A 260 -26.93 17.70 -9.27
N ALA A 261 -27.47 17.30 -10.42
CA ALA A 261 -27.22 16.02 -11.06
C ALA A 261 -26.28 16.17 -12.26
N LEU A 262 -25.13 15.48 -12.18
CA LEU A 262 -24.31 15.22 -13.36
C LEU A 262 -25.04 14.19 -14.22
N HIS A 263 -25.37 14.55 -15.45
CA HIS A 263 -25.87 13.62 -16.45
C HIS A 263 -24.69 12.88 -17.08
N TYR A 264 -24.64 11.57 -16.88
CA TYR A 264 -23.62 10.71 -17.49
C TYR A 264 -24.26 9.38 -17.87
N ASP A 265 -23.74 8.76 -18.93
CA ASP A 265 -24.12 7.41 -19.33
C ASP A 265 -23.43 6.39 -18.41
N ARG A 266 -24.23 5.70 -17.58
CA ARG A 266 -23.75 4.70 -16.64
C ARG A 266 -23.13 3.50 -17.33
N ALA A 267 -23.71 3.03 -18.44
CA ALA A 267 -23.25 1.86 -19.15
C ALA A 267 -21.88 2.13 -19.79
N GLN A 268 -21.70 3.32 -20.38
CA GLN A 268 -20.40 3.73 -20.92
C GLN A 268 -19.33 3.86 -19.83
N LEU A 269 -19.68 4.42 -18.66
CA LEU A 269 -18.75 4.54 -17.53
C LEU A 269 -18.32 3.18 -16.97
N GLU A 270 -19.23 2.21 -16.88
CA GLU A 270 -18.93 0.84 -16.47
C GLU A 270 -18.01 0.14 -17.48
N ALA A 271 -18.29 0.28 -18.79
CA ALA A 271 -17.42 -0.23 -19.84
C ALA A 271 -16.01 0.39 -19.78
N LEU A 272 -15.92 1.71 -19.57
CA LEU A 272 -14.65 2.41 -19.41
C LEU A 272 -13.90 1.92 -18.16
N ALA A 273 -14.60 1.70 -17.05
CA ALA A 273 -14.02 1.18 -15.82
C ALA A 273 -13.44 -0.23 -16.03
N ALA A 274 -14.16 -1.12 -16.72
CA ALA A 274 -13.67 -2.46 -17.07
C ALA A 274 -12.45 -2.41 -18.01
N LEU A 275 -12.41 -1.43 -18.92
CA LEU A 275 -11.27 -1.22 -19.82
C LEU A 275 -10.05 -0.69 -19.06
N GLY A 276 -10.25 0.25 -18.13
CA GLY A 276 -9.22 0.81 -17.27
C GLY A 276 -8.61 -0.18 -16.27
N GLN A 277 -9.28 -1.31 -15.99
CA GLN A 277 -8.66 -2.40 -15.23
C GLN A 277 -7.62 -3.19 -16.05
N ARG A 278 -7.76 -3.20 -17.38
CA ARG A 278 -6.91 -3.98 -18.29
C ARG A 278 -5.88 -3.13 -19.01
N HIS A 279 -6.17 -1.85 -19.25
CA HIS A 279 -5.36 -0.97 -20.07
C HIS A 279 -5.20 0.43 -19.44
N PRO A 280 -4.11 1.16 -19.73
CA PRO A 280 -3.99 2.58 -19.42
C PRO A 280 -5.04 3.39 -20.21
N LEU A 281 -5.71 4.32 -19.55
CA LEU A 281 -6.67 5.24 -20.17
C LEU A 281 -6.12 6.67 -20.19
N VAL A 282 -6.35 7.38 -21.30
CA VAL A 282 -6.09 8.82 -21.43
C VAL A 282 -7.44 9.51 -21.63
N PHE A 283 -7.74 10.49 -20.78
CA PHE A 283 -8.94 11.32 -20.89
C PHE A 283 -8.58 12.64 -21.58
N LEU A 284 -9.26 12.95 -22.69
CA LEU A 284 -9.13 14.21 -23.41
C LEU A 284 -10.42 15.02 -23.17
N PRO A 285 -10.46 15.84 -22.11
CA PRO A 285 -11.64 16.68 -21.86
C PRO A 285 -11.76 17.72 -22.98
N THR A 286 -12.93 17.81 -23.59
CA THR A 286 -13.29 18.89 -24.50
C THR A 286 -14.42 19.69 -23.84
N HIS A 287 -14.32 21.01 -23.88
CA HIS A 287 -15.40 21.91 -23.47
C HIS A 287 -16.04 22.47 -24.74
N LYS A 288 -17.36 22.66 -24.75
CA LYS A 288 -18.05 23.44 -25.78
C LYS A 288 -18.12 24.90 -25.37
#